data_AF-A0A1S2YNR9-F1
#
_entry.id   AF-A0A1S2YNR9-F1
#
_cell.length_a   1.000
_cell.length_b   1.000
_cell.length_c   1.000
_cell.angle_alpha   90.00
_cell.angle_beta   90.00
_cell.angle_gamma   90.00
#
_symmetry.space_group_name_H-M   'P 1'
#
loop_
_entity.id
_entity.type
_entity.pdbx_description
1 polymer ?
#
loop_
_entity_poly.entity_id
_entity_poly.type
_entity_poly.pdbx_seq_one_letter_code
_entity_poly.pdbx_strand_id
1 'polypeptide(L)'
;MTSLILKSLILVVFATLSLKAYGDLPQWCVADSQAPDSAVQIALDWACSKKGGGADCTKIQKHEPCFHPNTVKAHASYAFNNYYQRFKHQGANCYFYGAGIPVTNDPSYGSCKFDYIP
;
A
#
# COMPACT_ATOMS: atom_id res chain seq x y z
N MET A 1 -33.56 32.84 6.22
CA MET A 1 -32.54 32.09 7.02
C MET A 1 -32.53 30.59 6.72
N THR A 2 -33.67 29.95 6.43
CA THR A 2 -33.75 28.50 6.09
C THR A 2 -33.12 28.14 4.73
N SER A 3 -33.22 29.00 3.72
CA SER A 3 -32.66 28.76 2.38
C SER A 3 -31.11 28.74 2.33
N LEU A 4 -30.45 29.58 3.13
CA LEU A 4 -28.98 29.62 3.21
C LEU A 4 -28.45 28.38 3.94
N ILE A 5 -29.10 27.98 5.03
CA ILE A 5 -28.75 26.77 5.79
C ILE A 5 -28.94 25.52 4.90
N LEU A 6 -30.02 25.46 4.12
CA LEU A 6 -30.28 24.35 3.18
C LEU A 6 -29.24 24.30 2.04
N LYS A 7 -28.85 25.46 1.47
CA LYS A 7 -27.79 25.54 0.45
C LYS A 7 -26.41 25.15 1.00
N SER A 8 -26.09 25.59 2.23
CA SER A 8 -24.86 25.22 2.91
C SER A 8 -24.81 23.72 3.24
N LEU A 9 -25.93 23.12 3.67
CA LEU A 9 -26.04 21.68 3.88
C LEU A 9 -25.81 20.90 2.58
N ILE A 10 -26.38 21.33 1.46
CA ILE A 10 -26.17 20.69 0.15
C ILE A 10 -24.70 20.76 -0.25
N LEU A 11 -24.04 21.92 -0.15
CA LEU A 11 -22.61 22.08 -0.45
C LEU A 11 -21.72 21.19 0.44
N VAL A 12 -22.03 21.10 1.74
CA VAL A 12 -21.29 20.24 2.68
C VAL A 12 -21.51 18.76 2.34
N VAL A 13 -22.72 18.35 1.97
CA VAL A 13 -23.02 16.97 1.53
C VAL A 13 -22.28 16.63 0.22
N PHE A 14 -22.24 17.54 -0.76
CA PHE A 14 -21.44 17.34 -1.97
C PHE A 14 -19.95 17.24 -1.66
N ALA A 15 -19.42 18.10 -0.79
CA ALA A 15 -18.01 18.06 -0.38
C ALA A 15 -17.65 16.75 0.35
N THR A 16 -18.52 16.25 1.24
CA THR A 16 -18.28 14.98 1.96
C THR A 16 -18.39 13.77 1.04
N LEU A 17 -19.32 13.77 0.08
CA LEU A 17 -19.43 12.74 -0.95
C LEU A 17 -18.18 12.70 -1.85
N SER A 18 -17.65 13.87 -2.23
CA SER A 18 -16.44 13.97 -3.05
C SER A 18 -15.18 13.48 -2.34
N LEU A 19 -15.02 13.73 -1.04
CA LEU A 19 -13.87 13.21 -0.27
C LEU A 19 -13.90 11.69 -0.13
N LYS A 20 -15.09 11.09 -0.01
CA LYS A 20 -15.21 9.64 0.15
C LYS A 20 -14.85 8.89 -1.14
N ALA A 21 -15.25 9.42 -2.29
CA ALA A 21 -14.95 8.84 -3.60
C ALA A 21 -13.44 8.82 -3.95
N TYR A 22 -12.64 9.76 -3.42
CA TYR A 22 -11.18 9.75 -3.62
C TYR A 22 -10.49 8.63 -2.82
N GLY A 23 -11.09 8.19 -1.71
CA GLY A 23 -10.56 7.13 -0.85
C GLY A 23 -10.85 5.69 -1.30
N ASP A 24 -11.71 5.50 -2.31
CA ASP A 24 -12.24 4.19 -2.70
C ASP A 24 -11.55 3.59 -3.94
N LEU A 25 -10.52 4.24 -4.50
CA LEU A 25 -9.76 3.65 -5.60
C LEU A 25 -8.90 2.47 -5.10
N PRO A 26 -8.79 1.37 -5.88
CA PRO A 26 -7.88 0.29 -5.56
C PRO A 26 -6.47 0.81 -5.37
N GLN A 27 -5.87 0.50 -4.22
CA GLN A 27 -4.55 0.97 -3.85
C GLN A 27 -3.69 -0.19 -3.37
N TRP A 28 -2.51 -0.32 -3.97
CA TRP A 28 -1.42 -1.18 -3.52
C TRP A 28 -0.30 -0.33 -2.92
N CYS A 29 0.63 -0.99 -2.24
CA CYS A 29 1.83 -0.36 -1.70
C CYS A 29 3.07 -0.99 -2.30
N VAL A 30 3.92 -0.20 -2.95
CA VAL A 30 5.17 -0.69 -3.57
C VAL A 30 6.37 0.08 -3.04
N ALA A 31 7.57 -0.45 -3.24
CA ALA A 31 8.80 0.26 -2.87
C ALA A 31 8.99 1.48 -3.77
N ASP A 32 9.41 2.60 -3.19
CA ASP A 32 9.77 3.80 -3.94
C ASP A 32 11.04 3.54 -4.76
N SER A 33 10.95 3.74 -6.08
CA SER A 33 12.08 3.66 -7.00
C SER A 33 13.24 4.60 -6.63
N GLN A 34 12.92 5.75 -6.01
CA GLN A 34 13.87 6.79 -5.64
C GLN A 34 14.50 6.55 -4.25
N ALA A 35 13.94 5.65 -3.44
CA ALA A 35 14.51 5.34 -2.13
C ALA A 35 15.86 4.59 -2.28
N PRO A 36 16.85 4.90 -1.43
CA PRO A 36 18.10 4.14 -1.38
C PRO A 36 17.84 2.66 -1.03
N ASP A 37 18.50 1.74 -1.73
CA ASP A 37 18.29 0.29 -1.52
C ASP A 37 18.56 -0.14 -0.06
N SER A 38 19.47 0.53 0.65
CA SER A 38 19.72 0.29 2.07
C SER A 38 18.51 0.63 2.95
N ALA A 39 17.83 1.75 2.69
CA ALA A 39 16.61 2.13 3.40
C ALA A 39 15.47 1.17 3.07
N VAL A 40 15.34 0.77 1.81
CA VAL A 40 14.36 -0.23 1.36
C VAL A 40 14.63 -1.59 2.03
N GLN A 41 15.89 -2.02 2.16
CA GLN A 41 16.24 -3.28 2.81
C GLN A 41 15.85 -3.26 4.29
N ILE A 42 16.15 -2.19 5.03
CA ILE A 42 15.77 -2.05 6.44
C ILE A 42 14.25 -2.13 6.60
N ALA A 43 13.50 -1.47 5.73
CA ALA A 43 12.04 -1.51 5.74
C ALA A 43 11.50 -2.90 5.35
N LEU A 44 12.12 -3.59 4.39
CA LEU A 44 11.78 -4.96 4.02
C LEU A 44 12.01 -5.93 5.19
N ASP A 45 13.16 -5.83 5.85
CA ASP A 45 13.50 -6.66 7.01
C ASP A 45 12.48 -6.45 8.15
N TRP A 46 12.10 -5.19 8.40
CA TRP A 46 11.05 -4.86 9.36
C TRP A 46 9.70 -5.45 8.94
N ALA A 47 9.30 -5.30 7.67
CA ALA A 47 8.03 -5.79 7.15
C ALA A 47 7.92 -7.32 7.31
N CYS A 48 8.98 -8.06 6.98
CA CYS A 48 9.01 -9.53 7.06
C CYS A 48 9.21 -10.06 8.49
N SER A 49 9.73 -9.24 9.41
CA SER A 49 9.91 -9.65 10.80
C SER A 49 8.57 -9.91 11.50
N LYS A 50 8.44 -11.07 12.13
CA LYS A 50 7.26 -11.44 12.94
C LYS A 50 7.04 -10.52 14.15
N LYS A 51 8.10 -9.88 14.65
CA LYS A 51 8.02 -8.87 15.72
C LYS A 51 7.90 -7.44 15.19
N GLY A 52 8.02 -7.26 13.88
CA GLY A 52 7.89 -5.98 13.18
C GLY A 52 6.54 -5.90 12.49
N GLY A 53 6.56 -5.76 11.16
CA GLY A 53 5.35 -5.60 10.34
C GLY A 53 4.52 -6.87 10.21
N GLY A 54 5.13 -8.06 10.26
CA GLY A 54 4.40 -9.32 10.17
C GLY A 54 3.81 -9.63 8.79
N ALA A 55 4.35 -9.05 7.72
CA ALA A 55 4.06 -9.43 6.34
C ALA A 55 4.34 -10.92 6.11
N ASP A 56 3.61 -11.53 5.18
CA ASP A 56 3.96 -12.85 4.64
C ASP A 56 4.98 -12.67 3.51
N CYS A 57 6.24 -12.99 3.82
CA CYS A 57 7.35 -12.92 2.89
C CYS A 57 7.76 -14.27 2.31
N THR A 58 6.87 -15.27 2.35
CA THR A 58 7.14 -16.58 1.75
C THR A 58 7.26 -16.50 0.23
N LYS A 59 6.41 -15.70 -0.43
CA LYS A 59 6.38 -15.60 -1.90
C LYS A 59 7.60 -14.97 -2.55
N ILE A 60 8.44 -14.27 -1.78
CA ILE A 60 9.68 -13.64 -2.25
C ILE A 60 10.91 -14.53 -2.05
N GLN A 61 10.74 -15.73 -1.48
CA GLN A 61 11.87 -16.66 -1.27
C GLN A 61 12.28 -17.34 -2.58
N LYS A 62 13.50 -17.91 -2.60
CA LYS A 62 14.00 -18.62 -3.77
C LYS A 62 13.03 -19.72 -4.22
N HIS A 63 12.78 -19.79 -5.53
CA HIS A 63 11.82 -20.68 -6.20
C HIS A 63 10.34 -20.33 -6.02
N GLU A 64 10.02 -19.24 -5.33
CA GLU A 64 8.65 -18.76 -5.20
C GLU A 64 8.29 -17.74 -6.30
N PRO A 65 6.98 -17.53 -6.57
CA PRO A 65 6.51 -16.75 -7.72
C PRO A 65 7.01 -15.30 -7.79
N CYS A 66 7.29 -14.69 -6.64
CA CYS A 66 7.72 -13.28 -6.54
C CYS A 66 9.22 -13.13 -6.25
N PHE A 67 10.02 -14.20 -6.46
CA PHE A 67 11.48 -14.10 -6.32
C PHE A 67 12.12 -13.26 -7.42
N HIS A 68 11.61 -13.33 -8.65
CA HIS A 68 12.14 -12.59 -9.78
C HIS A 68 11.27 -11.37 -10.11
N PRO A 69 11.86 -10.19 -10.38
CA PRO A 69 13.30 -9.91 -10.42
C PRO A 69 13.93 -9.93 -9.03
N ASN A 70 15.12 -10.53 -8.92
CA ASN A 70 15.83 -10.70 -7.64
C ASN A 70 16.51 -9.38 -7.24
N THR A 71 15.71 -8.44 -6.76
CA THR A 71 16.14 -7.11 -6.32
C THR A 71 15.43 -6.75 -5.03
N VAL A 72 16.10 -5.95 -4.18
CA VAL A 72 15.56 -5.50 -2.90
C VAL A 72 14.20 -4.80 -3.09
N LYS A 73 14.09 -3.91 -4.09
CA LYS A 73 12.85 -3.17 -4.38
C LYS A 73 11.69 -4.06 -4.84
N ALA A 74 11.95 -5.11 -5.61
CA ALA A 74 10.90 -6.03 -6.03
C ALA A 74 10.37 -6.87 -4.87
N HIS A 75 11.27 -7.40 -4.04
CA HIS A 75 10.91 -8.13 -2.83
C HIS A 75 10.19 -7.24 -1.81
N ALA A 76 10.70 -6.02 -1.60
CA ALA A 76 10.09 -5.01 -0.75
C ALA A 76 8.71 -4.61 -1.24
N SER A 77 8.51 -4.42 -2.55
CA SER A 77 7.18 -4.08 -3.08
C SER A 77 6.15 -5.15 -2.71
N TYR A 78 6.49 -6.43 -2.85
CA TYR A 78 5.58 -7.51 -2.45
C TYR A 78 5.30 -7.50 -0.94
N ALA A 79 6.35 -7.42 -0.12
CA ALA A 79 6.22 -7.42 1.34
C ALA A 79 5.43 -6.20 1.85
N PHE A 80 5.69 -5.02 1.28
CA PHE A 80 5.01 -3.78 1.63
C PHE A 80 3.54 -3.85 1.29
N ASN A 81 3.18 -4.38 0.11
CA ASN A 81 1.78 -4.58 -0.23
C ASN A 81 1.12 -5.59 0.71
N ASN A 82 1.73 -6.75 0.97
CA ASN A 82 1.15 -7.75 1.85
C ASN A 82 0.88 -7.18 3.25
N TYR A 83 1.84 -6.45 3.83
CA TYR A 83 1.65 -5.71 5.07
C TYR A 83 0.49 -4.71 4.96
N TYR A 84 0.54 -3.84 3.95
CA TYR A 84 -0.40 -2.75 3.77
C TYR A 84 -1.84 -3.28 3.65
N GLN A 85 -2.10 -4.28 2.80
CA GLN A 85 -3.45 -4.84 2.65
C GLN A 85 -3.97 -5.47 3.94
N ARG A 86 -3.11 -6.14 4.71
CA ARG A 86 -3.51 -6.82 5.95
C ARG A 86 -3.81 -5.87 7.09
N PHE A 87 -3.17 -4.70 7.13
CA PHE A 87 -3.21 -3.80 8.29
C PHE A 87 -3.74 -2.39 7.99
N LYS A 88 -4.06 -2.03 6.74
CA LYS A 88 -4.58 -0.68 6.41
C LYS A 88 -5.88 -0.34 7.14
N HIS A 89 -6.75 -1.33 7.37
CA HIS A 89 -7.97 -1.20 8.17
C HIS A 89 -7.70 -0.96 9.67
N GLN A 90 -6.47 -1.18 10.11
CA GLN A 90 -5.98 -0.93 11.47
C GLN A 90 -5.12 0.34 11.55
N GLY A 91 -5.09 1.15 10.48
CA GLY A 91 -4.35 2.42 10.43
C GLY A 91 -2.93 2.32 9.86
N ALA A 92 -2.51 1.16 9.35
CA ALA A 92 -1.25 1.05 8.64
C ALA A 92 -1.28 1.90 7.36
N ASN A 93 -0.17 2.58 7.06
CA ASN A 93 -0.01 3.37 5.85
C ASN A 93 1.12 2.81 4.96
N CYS A 94 1.14 3.24 3.71
CA CYS A 94 2.20 2.92 2.76
C CYS A 94 3.34 3.93 2.84
N TYR A 95 4.00 4.05 4.00
CA TYR A 95 5.10 5.00 4.18
C TYR A 95 6.45 4.31 4.30
N PHE A 96 6.57 3.30 5.18
CA PHE A 96 7.82 2.54 5.39
C PHE A 96 9.06 3.46 5.56
N TYR A 97 8.93 4.52 6.36
CA TYR A 97 9.97 5.54 6.55
C TYR A 97 10.43 6.24 5.25
N GLY A 98 9.50 6.42 4.30
CA GLY A 98 9.78 6.99 2.98
C GLY A 98 10.25 5.97 1.95
N ALA A 99 10.29 4.67 2.28
CA ALA A 99 10.65 3.62 1.34
C ALA A 99 9.47 3.08 0.52
N GLY A 100 8.24 3.43 0.87
CA GLY A 100 7.02 2.93 0.21
C GLY A 100 6.17 4.05 -0.37
N ILE A 101 5.47 3.75 -1.47
CA ILE A 101 4.51 4.65 -2.11
C ILE A 101 3.22 3.92 -2.50
N PRO A 102 2.06 4.57 -2.34
CA PRO A 102 0.80 4.03 -2.83
C PRO A 102 0.77 4.08 -4.36
N VAL A 103 0.20 3.04 -4.98
CA VAL A 103 -0.04 2.99 -6.42
C VAL A 103 -1.45 2.48 -6.71
N THR A 104 -2.05 2.99 -7.78
CA THR A 104 -3.41 2.62 -8.22
C THR A 104 -3.42 1.60 -9.36
N ASN A 105 -2.26 1.30 -9.92
CA ASN A 105 -2.10 0.27 -10.93
C ASN A 105 -1.67 -1.03 -10.26
N ASP A 106 -2.33 -2.14 -10.59
CA ASP A 106 -1.98 -3.46 -10.06
C ASP A 106 -0.51 -3.79 -10.42
N PRO A 107 0.37 -3.92 -9.43
CA PRO A 107 1.79 -4.20 -9.66
C PRO A 107 2.07 -5.68 -9.94
N SER A 108 1.05 -6.53 -10.04
CA SER A 108 1.19 -7.95 -10.36
C SER A 108 1.81 -8.18 -11.74
N TYR A 109 2.65 -9.20 -11.85
CA TYR A 109 3.29 -9.59 -13.10
C TYR A 109 3.52 -11.10 -13.13
N GLY A 110 3.38 -11.72 -14.32
CA GLY A 110 3.54 -13.17 -14.47
C GLY A 110 2.73 -13.96 -13.43
N SER A 111 3.42 -14.84 -12.70
CA SER A 111 2.87 -15.62 -11.58
C SER A 111 2.93 -14.89 -10.22
N CYS A 112 3.62 -13.76 -10.11
CA CYS A 112 3.65 -12.95 -8.90
C CYS A 112 2.37 -12.10 -8.82
N LYS A 113 1.48 -12.42 -7.87
CA LYS A 113 0.21 -11.72 -7.67
C LYS A 113 0.22 -10.94 -6.37
N PHE A 114 -0.07 -9.65 -6.45
CA PHE A 114 -0.18 -8.75 -5.32
C PHE A 114 -1.62 -8.73 -4.82
N ASP A 115 -1.80 -8.96 -3.53
CA ASP A 115 -3.13 -8.97 -2.93
C ASP A 115 -3.77 -7.57 -3.00
N TYR A 116 -5.10 -7.55 -3.10
CA TYR A 116 -5.91 -6.38 -2.88
C TYR A 116 -7.05 -6.78 -1.94
N ILE A 117 -7.11 -6.17 -0.76
CA ILE A 117 -8.17 -6.39 0.22
C ILE A 117 -8.99 -5.10 0.25
N PRO A 118 -10.24 -5.08 -0.24
CA PRO A 118 -11.09 -3.89 -0.17
C PRO A 118 -11.21 -3.33 1.26
#